data_AF-A0A9E6MZS3-F1
#
_entry.id   AF-A0A9E6MZS3-F1
#
_cell.length_a   1.000
_cell.length_b   1.000
_cell.length_c   1.000
_cell.angle_alpha   90.00
_cell.angle_beta   90.00
_cell.angle_gamma   90.00
#
_symmetry.space_group_name_H-M   'P 1'
#
loop_
_entity.id
_entity.type
_entity.pdbx_description
1 polymer ?
#
loop_
_entity_poly.entity_id
_entity_poly.type
_entity_poly.pdbx_seq_one_letter_code
_entity_poly.pdbx_strand_id
1 'polypeptide(L)'
;MFSQTINSPHNVTLNNKSSSIYERGIMSFKNSIILLSTAYCLLLQGCSQKKSDSDIKQQTTNISSISANNDTTANIYPPSIGKLKSVELGQAVLMFMPPSDGTKLISWAFQSDNGVVWLDDSYKSAADGSNYRTGLMRINVDGVKSTILKKEIAELAWSVTYTGSSNPNFGVDTITLEPGIDDGDQCFGSITENCTFNPLMSLAKANITVDVLCKTEQVDGTIVGLSLSENGKKSIQAIWLTSGGSGGQASSIKLLVNQSKNDVCKDSH
;
A
#
# COMPACT_ATOMS: atom_id res chain seq x y z
N MET A 1 -62.37 -1.13 -2.54
CA MET A 1 -63.27 -2.29 -2.37
C MET A 1 -62.42 -3.55 -2.37
N PHE A 2 -62.49 -4.33 -1.27
CA PHE A 2 -61.77 -5.59 -0.94
C PHE A 2 -60.22 -5.47 -0.86
N SER A 3 -59.52 -5.47 0.27
CA SER A 3 -59.55 -6.26 1.54
C SER A 3 -59.30 -7.76 1.33
N GLN A 4 -58.11 -8.23 1.76
CA GLN A 4 -57.86 -9.27 2.79
C GLN A 4 -56.35 -9.69 2.74
N THR A 5 -55.48 -9.39 3.71
CA THR A 5 -55.18 -10.01 5.03
C THR A 5 -54.55 -11.42 5.07
N ILE A 6 -53.31 -11.45 5.61
CA ILE A 6 -52.75 -12.30 6.68
C ILE A 6 -52.38 -13.78 6.38
N ASN A 7 -51.08 -14.12 6.49
CA ASN A 7 -50.54 -15.00 7.54
C ASN A 7 -49.00 -15.20 7.44
N SER A 8 -48.29 -14.85 8.52
CA SER A 8 -47.05 -15.50 8.97
C SER A 8 -47.46 -16.53 10.04
N PRO A 9 -46.80 -17.68 10.21
CA PRO A 9 -45.70 -17.75 11.19
C PRO A 9 -44.61 -18.80 10.89
N HIS A 10 -43.40 -18.61 11.40
CA HIS A 10 -42.81 -19.47 12.45
C HIS A 10 -41.31 -19.19 12.65
N ASN A 11 -41.02 -18.73 13.87
CA ASN A 11 -39.72 -18.83 14.53
C ASN A 11 -39.25 -20.29 14.58
N VAL A 12 -37.97 -20.52 14.26
CA VAL A 12 -37.22 -21.66 14.80
C VAL A 12 -35.98 -21.12 15.50
N THR A 13 -36.09 -21.07 16.82
CA THR A 13 -35.00 -20.88 17.76
C THR A 13 -34.33 -22.24 17.97
N LEU A 14 -33.05 -22.39 17.63
CA LEU A 14 -32.24 -23.51 18.11
C LEU A 14 -31.20 -22.98 19.10
N ASN A 15 -31.60 -23.04 20.37
CA ASN A 15 -30.66 -23.16 21.47
C ASN A 15 -30.02 -24.55 21.41
N ASN A 16 -28.70 -24.63 21.45
CA ASN A 16 -28.05 -25.74 22.14
C ASN A 16 -26.78 -25.25 22.84
N LYS A 17 -26.91 -25.11 24.16
CA LYS A 17 -25.83 -25.25 25.14
C LYS A 17 -25.25 -26.66 25.00
N SER A 18 -23.93 -26.78 24.93
CA SER A 18 -23.22 -27.68 25.84
C SER A 18 -21.79 -27.19 26.07
N SER A 19 -21.48 -27.11 27.36
CA SER A 19 -20.22 -26.80 28.01
C SER A 19 -19.26 -27.99 27.99
N SER A 20 -17.95 -27.75 27.93
CA SER A 20 -17.00 -28.15 28.99
C SER A 20 -15.61 -27.59 28.66
N ILE A 21 -15.06 -26.74 29.53
CA ILE A 21 -13.99 -27.04 30.52
C ILE A 21 -12.65 -27.39 29.84
N TYR A 22 -11.71 -26.45 29.88
CA TYR A 22 -10.35 -26.72 30.34
C TYR A 22 -9.77 -25.45 30.98
N GLU A 23 -9.63 -25.50 32.30
CA GLU A 23 -8.81 -24.57 33.09
C GLU A 23 -7.32 -24.90 32.91
N ARG A 24 -6.49 -23.91 33.32
CA ARG A 24 -5.08 -23.96 33.73
C ARG A 24 -4.06 -23.85 32.59
N GLY A 25 -3.04 -22.99 32.63
CA GLY A 25 -2.43 -22.37 33.80
C GLY A 25 -1.66 -21.08 33.49
N ILE A 26 -1.56 -20.30 34.56
CA ILE A 26 -0.69 -19.15 34.76
C ILE A 26 0.72 -19.66 35.12
N MET A 27 1.77 -19.06 34.54
CA MET A 27 3.10 -18.80 35.13
C MET A 27 3.95 -18.16 34.01
N SER A 28 4.20 -16.86 33.95
CA SER A 28 5.08 -16.05 34.82
C SER A 28 6.39 -16.74 35.18
N PHE A 29 7.48 -16.44 34.47
CA PHE A 29 8.82 -16.38 35.05
C PHE A 29 9.67 -15.33 34.33
N LYS A 30 9.88 -14.19 35.01
CA LYS A 30 11.00 -13.28 34.78
C LYS A 30 12.26 -13.89 35.43
N ASN A 31 13.41 -13.56 34.85
CA ASN A 31 14.75 -13.61 35.42
C ASN A 31 15.32 -14.98 35.84
N SER A 32 16.35 -15.44 35.12
CA SER A 32 17.57 -15.87 35.81
C SER A 32 18.81 -15.67 34.94
N ILE A 33 19.74 -14.99 35.58
CA ILE A 33 21.03 -14.47 35.17
C ILE A 33 22.07 -15.45 35.76
N ILE A 34 23.03 -15.85 34.91
CA ILE A 34 24.41 -16.27 35.22
C ILE A 34 24.61 -17.57 36.04
N LEU A 35 25.56 -18.35 35.51
CA LEU A 35 26.47 -19.34 36.13
C LEU A 35 26.14 -20.78 35.73
N LEU A 36 26.95 -21.33 34.82
CA LEU A 36 27.78 -22.49 35.14
C LEU A 36 28.90 -22.63 34.10
N SER A 37 30.07 -22.20 34.58
CA SER A 37 31.41 -22.43 34.05
C SER A 37 31.77 -23.91 34.11
N THR A 38 32.63 -24.32 33.16
CA THR A 38 33.61 -25.44 33.23
C THR A 38 33.10 -26.86 33.45
N ALA A 39 33.23 -27.70 32.41
CA ALA A 39 34.24 -28.78 32.36
C ALA A 39 33.81 -29.89 31.38
N TYR A 40 34.29 -29.87 30.14
CA TYR A 40 34.47 -31.08 29.34
C TYR A 40 35.42 -30.81 28.17
N CYS A 41 36.73 -30.87 28.43
CA CYS A 41 37.73 -31.09 27.38
C CYS A 41 39.05 -31.60 27.98
N LEU A 42 39.06 -32.89 28.30
CA LEU A 42 40.22 -33.79 28.38
C LEU A 42 39.77 -34.94 27.45
N LEU A 43 40.45 -35.38 26.39
CA LEU A 43 41.86 -35.59 26.06
C LEU A 43 41.93 -35.53 24.52
N LEU A 44 42.97 -34.97 23.88
CA LEU A 44 44.16 -35.70 23.45
C LEU A 44 45.20 -34.70 22.90
N GLN A 45 46.45 -35.07 23.07
CA GLN A 45 47.66 -34.25 22.98
C GLN A 45 48.07 -33.90 21.55
N GLY A 46 48.72 -32.74 21.40
CA GLY A 46 49.84 -32.57 20.46
C GLY A 46 49.70 -31.48 19.42
N CYS A 47 50.01 -30.23 19.78
CA CYS A 47 51.13 -29.50 19.18
C CYS A 47 51.25 -28.09 19.79
N SER A 48 52.46 -27.83 20.28
CA SER A 48 52.92 -26.59 20.88
C SER A 48 53.24 -25.58 19.79
N GLN A 49 52.57 -24.42 19.77
CA GLN A 49 53.23 -23.15 19.48
C GLN A 49 52.57 -22.04 20.31
N LYS A 50 53.34 -21.53 21.27
CA LYS A 50 53.10 -20.23 21.89
C LYS A 50 53.05 -19.17 20.78
N LYS A 51 51.95 -18.44 20.67
CA LYS A 51 51.95 -17.11 20.05
C LYS A 51 51.36 -16.12 21.03
N SER A 52 52.15 -15.07 21.25
CA SER A 52 51.97 -13.97 22.20
C SER A 52 50.71 -13.15 21.90
N ASP A 53 49.97 -12.81 22.95
CA ASP A 53 48.81 -11.91 22.96
C ASP A 53 49.23 -10.45 22.71
N SER A 54 49.58 -10.11 21.47
CA SER A 54 49.89 -8.71 21.12
C SER A 54 49.50 -8.27 19.71
N ASP A 55 48.47 -8.86 19.09
CA ASP A 55 47.95 -8.41 17.78
C ASP A 55 46.40 -8.39 17.71
N ILE A 56 45.73 -8.04 18.81
CA ILE A 56 44.28 -7.72 18.82
C ILE A 56 44.08 -6.27 19.25
N LYS A 57 44.73 -5.33 18.56
CA LYS A 57 44.40 -3.89 18.61
C LYS A 57 44.73 -3.22 17.27
N GLN A 58 44.13 -3.70 16.19
CA GLN A 58 44.02 -2.91 14.95
C GLN A 58 42.87 -3.34 14.00
N GLN A 59 41.87 -4.08 14.50
CA GLN A 59 40.63 -4.37 13.78
C GLN A 59 39.42 -4.09 14.67
N THR A 60 39.30 -2.87 15.19
CA THR A 60 38.06 -2.40 15.84
C THR A 60 37.91 -0.89 15.73
N THR A 61 38.05 -0.36 14.52
CA THR A 61 37.62 1.00 14.18
C THR A 61 37.57 1.10 12.66
N ASN A 62 36.42 0.75 12.07
CA ASN A 62 35.90 1.24 10.78
C ASN A 62 34.76 0.34 10.27
N ILE A 63 33.73 0.12 11.09
CA ILE A 63 32.40 -0.25 10.58
C ILE A 63 31.39 0.69 11.23
N SER A 64 31.51 1.96 10.88
CA SER A 64 30.54 3.00 11.22
C SER A 64 30.33 3.94 10.03
N SER A 65 30.17 3.40 8.82
CA SER A 65 29.84 4.20 7.64
C SER A 65 29.49 3.35 6.40
N ILE A 66 28.55 2.41 6.48
CA ILE A 66 27.90 1.87 5.26
C ILE A 66 26.42 1.60 5.54
N SER A 67 25.62 2.66 5.46
CA SER A 67 24.31 2.63 4.78
C SER A 67 23.93 4.08 4.46
N ALA A 68 24.79 4.74 3.69
CA ALA A 68 24.25 5.65 2.70
C ALA A 68 23.85 4.74 1.56
N ASN A 69 22.55 4.46 1.43
CA ASN A 69 22.02 3.98 0.17
C ASN A 69 22.33 5.08 -0.85
N ASN A 70 23.46 4.94 -1.54
CA ASN A 70 23.71 5.63 -2.79
C ASN A 70 22.61 5.14 -3.72
N ASP A 71 21.52 5.90 -3.79
CA ASP A 71 20.58 5.91 -4.91
C ASP A 71 21.41 6.38 -6.10
N THR A 72 22.20 5.46 -6.67
CA THR A 72 22.91 5.62 -7.93
C THR A 72 21.87 5.99 -8.96
N THR A 73 21.72 7.30 -9.20
CA THR A 73 21.08 7.94 -10.35
C THR A 73 20.22 6.98 -11.15
N ALA A 74 19.14 6.49 -10.53
CA ALA A 74 18.21 5.64 -11.25
C ALA A 74 17.73 6.49 -12.42
N ASN A 75 17.85 5.99 -13.65
CA ASN A 75 17.20 6.65 -14.77
C ASN A 75 15.71 6.73 -14.43
N ILE A 76 15.09 7.91 -14.52
CA ILE A 76 13.70 8.14 -14.09
C ILE A 76 12.92 8.60 -15.30
N TYR A 77 11.76 8.00 -15.49
CA TYR A 77 10.87 8.30 -16.60
C TYR A 77 9.47 8.72 -16.13
N PRO A 78 8.96 9.88 -16.58
CA PRO A 78 9.66 10.87 -17.41
C PRO A 78 10.72 11.65 -16.61
N PRO A 79 11.74 12.24 -17.26
CA PRO A 79 12.79 13.01 -16.56
C PRO A 79 12.27 14.19 -15.72
N SER A 80 11.09 14.72 -16.05
CA SER A 80 10.46 15.85 -15.36
C SER A 80 10.21 15.59 -13.87
N ILE A 81 10.04 14.33 -13.47
CA ILE A 81 9.81 13.94 -12.06
C ILE A 81 11.11 13.54 -11.34
N GLY A 82 12.27 13.68 -11.96
CA GLY A 82 13.55 13.24 -11.41
C GLY A 82 13.93 13.87 -10.06
N LYS A 83 13.36 15.03 -9.73
CA LYS A 83 13.57 15.74 -8.45
C LYS A 83 12.71 15.22 -7.32
N LEU A 84 11.61 14.50 -7.62
CA LEU A 84 10.78 13.88 -6.58
C LEU A 84 11.57 12.75 -5.93
N LYS A 85 11.26 12.45 -4.66
CA LYS A 85 11.74 11.22 -4.02
C LYS A 85 10.73 10.10 -4.27
N SER A 86 11.21 8.88 -4.43
CA SER A 86 10.33 7.72 -4.43
C SER A 86 9.75 7.52 -3.04
N VAL A 87 8.42 7.47 -2.94
CA VAL A 87 7.69 7.26 -1.69
C VAL A 87 7.08 5.87 -1.66
N GLU A 88 7.03 5.28 -0.47
CA GLU A 88 6.34 4.01 -0.25
C GLU A 88 4.83 4.20 -0.45
N LEU A 89 4.15 3.25 -1.11
CA LEU A 89 2.73 3.37 -1.49
C LEU A 89 1.81 3.70 -0.30
N GLY A 90 2.04 3.09 0.86
CA GLY A 90 1.25 3.37 2.07
C GLY A 90 1.36 4.83 2.50
N GLN A 91 2.53 5.46 2.35
CA GLN A 91 2.67 6.90 2.62
C GLN A 91 1.98 7.76 1.56
N ALA A 92 2.01 7.36 0.29
CA ALA A 92 1.25 8.04 -0.75
C ALA A 92 -0.26 7.97 -0.46
N VAL A 93 -0.78 6.79 -0.09
CA VAL A 93 -2.19 6.64 0.31
C VAL A 93 -2.51 7.50 1.52
N LEU A 94 -1.65 7.49 2.56
CA LEU A 94 -1.85 8.32 3.76
C LEU A 94 -1.87 9.83 3.44
N MET A 95 -1.04 10.28 2.49
CA MET A 95 -1.02 11.66 2.01
C MET A 95 -2.38 12.05 1.41
N PHE A 96 -2.98 11.16 0.62
CA PHE A 96 -4.28 11.40 -0.03
C PHE A 96 -5.50 11.06 0.83
N MET A 97 -5.33 10.45 2.01
CA MET A 97 -6.41 10.37 3.00
C MET A 97 -6.74 11.78 3.53
N PRO A 98 -8.00 12.24 3.44
CA PRO A 98 -8.38 13.55 3.95
C PRO A 98 -8.19 13.70 5.47
N PRO A 99 -7.98 14.92 5.98
CA PRO A 99 -7.99 15.17 7.42
C PRO A 99 -9.36 14.87 8.04
N SER A 100 -9.37 14.52 9.32
CA SER A 100 -10.59 14.27 10.11
C SER A 100 -11.29 15.54 10.62
N ASP A 101 -10.90 16.72 10.14
CA ASP A 101 -11.31 18.05 10.61
C ASP A 101 -12.75 18.46 10.25
N GLY A 102 -13.57 17.52 9.77
CA GLY A 102 -14.94 17.78 9.33
C GLY A 102 -15.05 18.30 7.89
N THR A 103 -13.93 18.41 7.15
CA THR A 103 -13.96 18.71 5.72
C THR A 103 -14.79 17.68 4.97
N LYS A 104 -15.87 18.16 4.35
CA LYS A 104 -16.79 17.28 3.61
C LYS A 104 -16.30 17.01 2.20
N LEU A 105 -15.88 18.06 1.48
CA LEU A 105 -15.50 18.02 0.07
C LEU A 105 -13.98 18.17 -0.09
N ILE A 106 -13.40 17.41 -1.01
CA ILE A 106 -11.98 17.48 -1.35
C ILE A 106 -11.82 18.39 -2.57
N SER A 107 -11.05 19.46 -2.45
CA SER A 107 -10.83 20.38 -3.56
C SER A 107 -9.89 19.79 -4.61
N TRP A 108 -9.96 20.31 -5.84
CA TRP A 108 -9.01 19.96 -6.91
C TRP A 108 -7.56 20.36 -6.61
N ALA A 109 -7.35 21.26 -5.64
CA ALA A 109 -6.03 21.69 -5.16
C ALA A 109 -5.54 20.87 -3.95
N PHE A 110 -6.30 19.86 -3.49
CA PHE A 110 -5.87 19.01 -2.39
C PHE A 110 -4.52 18.34 -2.71
N GLN A 111 -3.55 18.46 -1.80
CA GLN A 111 -2.17 17.99 -1.99
C GLN A 111 -1.47 18.56 -3.23
N SER A 112 -1.82 19.76 -3.71
CA SER A 112 -1.21 20.34 -4.92
C SER A 112 0.29 20.53 -4.81
N ASP A 113 0.79 20.81 -3.61
CA ASP A 113 2.17 21.23 -3.38
C ASP A 113 3.03 20.12 -2.74
N ASN A 114 2.49 18.90 -2.65
CA ASN A 114 3.09 17.83 -1.85
C ASN A 114 3.33 16.56 -2.67
N GLY A 115 4.56 16.40 -3.17
CA GLY A 115 5.03 15.13 -3.74
C GLY A 115 4.47 14.75 -5.11
N VAL A 116 3.59 15.57 -5.71
CA VAL A 116 3.02 15.38 -7.06
C VAL A 116 3.53 16.45 -8.01
N VAL A 117 3.92 16.06 -9.22
CA VAL A 117 4.09 16.99 -10.35
C VAL A 117 2.81 16.96 -11.18
N TRP A 118 2.00 18.02 -11.08
CA TRP A 118 0.75 18.13 -11.84
C TRP A 118 1.03 18.40 -13.31
N LEU A 119 0.33 17.67 -14.18
CA LEU A 119 0.40 17.83 -15.63
C LEU A 119 -0.63 18.83 -16.14
N ASP A 120 -1.69 19.05 -15.37
CA ASP A 120 -2.77 19.97 -15.69
C ASP A 120 -2.75 21.22 -14.80
N ASP A 121 -2.95 22.38 -15.41
CA ASP A 121 -3.06 23.67 -14.72
C ASP A 121 -4.25 23.71 -13.74
N SER A 122 -5.31 22.94 -14.03
CA SER A 122 -6.53 22.79 -13.22
C SER A 122 -7.21 21.44 -13.56
N TYR A 123 -8.46 21.24 -13.15
CA TYR A 123 -9.27 20.15 -13.68
C TYR A 123 -9.63 20.39 -15.15
N LYS A 124 -9.80 19.30 -15.88
CA LYS A 124 -10.31 19.20 -17.25
C LYS A 124 -11.65 18.47 -17.24
N SER A 125 -12.52 18.75 -18.20
CA SER A 125 -13.77 18.02 -18.38
C SER A 125 -13.61 16.96 -19.48
N ALA A 126 -14.07 15.74 -19.21
CA ALA A 126 -14.13 14.65 -20.16
C ALA A 126 -15.46 14.68 -20.94
N ALA A 127 -15.51 13.93 -22.05
CA ALA A 127 -16.69 13.87 -22.92
C ALA A 127 -17.92 13.22 -22.25
N ASP A 128 -17.70 12.36 -21.25
CA ASP A 128 -18.77 11.75 -20.43
C ASP A 128 -19.33 12.71 -19.37
N GLY A 129 -18.85 13.95 -19.34
CA GLY A 129 -19.23 14.98 -18.39
C GLY A 129 -18.48 14.91 -17.06
N SER A 130 -17.62 13.90 -16.83
CA SER A 130 -16.78 13.87 -15.63
C SER A 130 -15.70 14.94 -15.67
N ASN A 131 -15.14 15.26 -14.52
CA ASN A 131 -13.99 16.16 -14.40
C ASN A 131 -12.78 15.37 -13.88
N TYR A 132 -11.58 15.71 -14.33
CA TYR A 132 -10.35 15.04 -13.92
C TYR A 132 -9.15 15.98 -13.82
N ARG A 133 -8.16 15.59 -13.04
CA ARG A 133 -6.84 16.26 -12.97
C ARG A 133 -5.76 15.20 -12.81
N THR A 134 -4.70 15.30 -13.60
CA THR A 134 -3.62 14.32 -13.66
C THR A 134 -2.32 14.89 -13.13
N GLY A 135 -1.58 14.06 -12.43
CA GLY A 135 -0.25 14.34 -11.91
C GLY A 135 0.60 13.08 -11.86
N LEU A 136 1.88 13.26 -11.58
CA LEU A 136 2.86 12.19 -11.52
C LEU A 136 3.55 12.15 -10.17
N MET A 137 3.80 10.94 -9.68
CA MET A 137 4.58 10.66 -8.47
C MET A 137 5.61 9.57 -8.73
N ARG A 138 6.63 9.53 -7.88
CA ARG A 138 7.52 8.37 -7.77
C ARG A 138 7.02 7.51 -6.61
N ILE A 139 6.48 6.34 -6.91
CA ILE A 139 5.96 5.41 -5.91
C ILE A 139 6.69 4.07 -6.03
N ASN A 140 6.98 3.47 -4.88
CA ASN A 140 7.43 2.08 -4.77
C ASN A 140 6.52 1.31 -3.81
N VAL A 141 6.45 0.01 -3.99
CA VAL A 141 5.71 -0.90 -3.09
C VAL A 141 6.71 -1.85 -2.46
N ASP A 142 6.87 -1.72 -1.15
CA ASP A 142 7.83 -2.47 -0.34
C ASP A 142 9.27 -2.35 -0.87
N GLY A 143 9.65 -1.15 -1.30
CA GLY A 143 10.95 -0.86 -1.92
C GLY A 143 11.05 -1.26 -3.39
N VAL A 144 10.05 -1.94 -3.97
CA VAL A 144 10.04 -2.34 -5.38
C VAL A 144 9.44 -1.23 -6.24
N LYS A 145 10.19 -0.79 -7.26
CA LYS A 145 9.79 0.25 -8.20
C LYS A 145 9.26 -0.37 -9.49
N SER A 146 8.21 0.20 -10.05
CA SER A 146 7.82 -0.07 -11.43
C SER A 146 8.90 0.47 -12.37
N THR A 147 9.17 -0.24 -13.47
CA THR A 147 10.22 0.15 -14.42
C THR A 147 9.76 0.06 -15.85
N ILE A 148 10.42 0.81 -16.73
CA ILE A 148 10.20 0.80 -18.18
C ILE A 148 11.53 0.77 -18.94
N LEU A 149 11.58 0.06 -20.06
CA LEU A 149 12.71 0.06 -20.98
C LEU A 149 12.59 1.22 -21.97
N LYS A 150 13.33 2.31 -21.73
CA LYS A 150 13.42 3.50 -22.61
C LYS A 150 14.89 3.75 -22.96
N LYS A 151 15.42 2.96 -23.90
CA LYS A 151 16.86 2.80 -24.23
C LYS A 151 17.66 2.12 -23.12
N GLU A 152 17.40 2.45 -21.86
CA GLU A 152 17.86 1.75 -20.66
C GLU A 152 16.68 1.56 -19.70
N ILE A 153 16.86 0.71 -18.69
CA ILE A 153 15.84 0.49 -17.65
C ILE A 153 15.75 1.75 -16.79
N ALA A 154 14.55 2.30 -16.69
CA ALA A 154 14.24 3.47 -15.88
C ALA A 154 13.17 3.15 -14.84
N GLU A 155 13.21 3.80 -13.67
CA GLU A 155 12.07 3.90 -12.76
C GLU A 155 10.92 4.59 -13.49
N LEU A 156 9.77 3.94 -13.52
CA LEU A 156 8.55 4.42 -14.13
C LEU A 156 7.73 5.20 -13.10
N ALA A 157 7.29 6.40 -13.48
CA ALA A 157 6.35 7.20 -12.71
C ALA A 157 5.04 6.46 -12.44
N TRP A 158 4.31 6.93 -11.44
CA TRP A 158 2.92 6.57 -11.21
C TRP A 158 2.03 7.76 -11.51
N SER A 159 0.94 7.51 -12.22
CA SER A 159 -0.17 8.44 -12.40
C SER A 159 -0.91 8.63 -11.08
N VAL A 160 -1.22 9.89 -10.80
CA VAL A 160 -2.18 10.33 -9.79
C VAL A 160 -3.32 11.01 -10.52
N THR A 161 -4.49 10.39 -10.49
CA THR A 161 -5.66 10.89 -11.21
C THR A 161 -6.76 11.22 -10.23
N TYR A 162 -7.09 12.51 -10.15
CA TYR A 162 -8.29 12.98 -9.48
C TYR A 162 -9.45 12.88 -10.45
N THR A 163 -10.59 12.39 -9.98
CA THR A 163 -11.83 12.35 -10.75
C THR A 163 -13.00 12.79 -9.88
N GLY A 164 -13.91 13.55 -10.47
CA GLY A 164 -15.11 14.06 -9.81
C GLY A 164 -16.31 14.08 -10.76
N SER A 165 -17.49 14.22 -10.17
CA SER A 165 -18.78 14.30 -10.86
C SER A 165 -18.87 15.47 -11.85
N SER A 166 -19.99 15.55 -12.57
CA SER A 166 -20.20 16.53 -13.63
C SER A 166 -20.23 17.98 -13.19
N ASN A 167 -20.55 18.26 -11.92
CA ASN A 167 -20.39 19.58 -11.35
C ASN A 167 -19.06 19.65 -10.57
N PRO A 168 -18.02 20.30 -11.13
CA PRO A 168 -16.69 20.34 -10.51
C PRO A 168 -16.66 21.07 -9.16
N ASN A 169 -17.70 21.82 -8.81
CA ASN A 169 -17.83 22.46 -7.48
C ASN A 169 -18.01 21.46 -6.34
N PHE A 170 -18.39 20.21 -6.64
CA PHE A 170 -18.42 19.14 -5.64
C PHE A 170 -17.04 18.55 -5.35
N GLY A 171 -16.02 18.97 -6.10
CA GLY A 171 -14.64 18.58 -5.86
C GLY A 171 -14.32 17.18 -6.39
N VAL A 172 -13.31 16.57 -5.75
CA VAL A 172 -12.75 15.28 -6.11
C VAL A 172 -13.51 14.19 -5.39
N ASP A 173 -14.04 13.22 -6.14
CA ASP A 173 -14.73 12.06 -5.59
C ASP A 173 -13.79 10.88 -5.37
N THR A 174 -12.85 10.69 -6.30
CA THR A 174 -11.89 9.60 -6.27
C THR A 174 -10.48 10.05 -6.62
N ILE A 175 -9.50 9.37 -6.05
CA ILE A 175 -8.07 9.53 -6.35
C ILE A 175 -7.52 8.16 -6.73
N THR A 176 -7.01 8.01 -7.95
CA THR A 176 -6.41 6.76 -8.44
C THR A 176 -4.90 6.88 -8.47
N LEU A 177 -4.22 5.87 -7.94
CA LEU A 177 -2.77 5.68 -8.03
C LEU A 177 -2.49 4.43 -8.86
N GLU A 178 -1.70 4.58 -9.93
CA GLU A 178 -1.40 3.51 -10.88
C GLU A 178 0.01 3.67 -11.45
N PRO A 179 0.81 2.60 -11.58
CA PRO A 179 2.09 2.65 -12.27
C PRO A 179 1.92 2.93 -13.77
N GLY A 180 2.78 3.79 -14.31
CA GLY A 180 2.71 4.24 -15.70
C GLY A 180 2.12 5.64 -15.83
N ILE A 181 2.09 6.12 -17.08
CA ILE A 181 1.54 7.43 -17.45
C ILE A 181 0.54 7.26 -18.59
N ASP A 182 -0.55 8.05 -18.56
CA ASP A 182 -1.66 7.93 -19.50
C ASP A 182 -1.32 8.37 -20.94
N ASP A 183 -0.13 8.92 -21.18
CA ASP A 183 0.38 9.34 -22.51
C ASP A 183 1.17 8.22 -23.21
N GLY A 184 0.59 7.02 -23.25
CA GLY A 184 1.11 5.88 -24.02
C GLY A 184 2.21 5.04 -23.35
N ASP A 185 2.61 5.37 -22.12
CA ASP A 185 3.58 4.61 -21.32
C ASP A 185 2.95 4.08 -20.04
N GLN A 186 1.80 3.42 -20.20
CA GLN A 186 1.14 2.67 -19.15
C GLN A 186 2.03 1.51 -18.68
N CYS A 187 1.94 1.12 -17.41
CA CYS A 187 2.66 -0.06 -16.94
C CYS A 187 1.93 -1.33 -17.38
N PHE A 188 2.16 -1.70 -18.63
CA PHE A 188 1.59 -2.89 -19.26
C PHE A 188 2.44 -3.25 -20.47
N GLY A 189 2.64 -4.54 -20.72
CA GLY A 189 3.45 -5.00 -21.85
C GLY A 189 4.80 -5.58 -21.48
N SER A 190 5.57 -5.89 -22.51
CA SER A 190 6.87 -6.56 -22.42
C SER A 190 8.04 -5.61 -22.12
N ILE A 191 7.81 -4.29 -22.15
CA ILE A 191 8.83 -3.28 -21.89
C ILE A 191 8.74 -2.69 -20.48
N THR A 192 7.83 -3.20 -19.64
CA THR A 192 7.59 -2.71 -18.29
C THR A 192 7.67 -3.85 -17.28
N GLU A 193 8.11 -3.56 -16.06
CA GLU A 193 8.15 -4.53 -14.95
C GLU A 193 7.54 -3.94 -13.68
N ASN A 194 7.13 -4.83 -12.76
CA ASN A 194 6.50 -4.50 -11.47
C ASN A 194 5.25 -3.60 -11.63
N CYS A 195 4.39 -3.95 -12.58
CA CYS A 195 3.12 -3.26 -12.84
C CYS A 195 1.97 -3.76 -11.97
N THR A 196 2.14 -4.91 -11.32
CA THR A 196 1.21 -5.44 -10.33
C THR A 196 1.81 -5.36 -8.94
N PHE A 197 0.96 -5.13 -7.94
CA PHE A 197 1.41 -4.96 -6.56
C PHE A 197 0.35 -5.41 -5.55
N ASN A 198 0.80 -5.73 -4.34
CA ASN A 198 -0.06 -5.94 -3.18
C ASN A 198 0.12 -4.77 -2.20
N PRO A 199 -0.91 -3.96 -1.93
CA PRO A 199 -0.76 -2.76 -1.11
C PRO A 199 -0.71 -3.04 0.39
N LEU A 200 -1.13 -4.22 0.86
CA LEU A 200 -1.46 -4.44 2.28
C LEU A 200 -0.28 -4.24 3.23
N MET A 201 0.90 -4.74 2.87
CA MET A 201 2.10 -4.59 3.70
C MET A 201 2.58 -3.13 3.73
N SER A 202 2.57 -2.48 2.58
CA SER A 202 2.90 -1.06 2.44
C SER A 202 1.95 -0.16 3.26
N LEU A 203 0.64 -0.41 3.20
CA LEU A 203 -0.38 0.28 4.00
C LEU A 203 -0.15 0.10 5.50
N ALA A 204 0.12 -1.13 5.95
CA ALA A 204 0.38 -1.42 7.34
C ALA A 204 1.64 -0.71 7.86
N LYS A 205 2.71 -0.63 7.07
CA LYS A 205 3.94 0.11 7.41
C LYS A 205 3.70 1.62 7.56
N ALA A 206 2.65 2.15 6.94
CA ALA A 206 2.22 3.54 7.09
C ALA A 206 1.21 3.74 8.25
N ASN A 207 1.05 2.73 9.12
CA ASN A 207 0.08 2.68 10.22
C ASN A 207 -1.40 2.74 9.79
N ILE A 208 -1.70 2.56 8.50
CA ILE A 208 -3.09 2.50 8.05
C ILE A 208 -3.69 1.17 8.47
N THR A 209 -4.77 1.23 9.24
CA THR A 209 -5.61 0.06 9.55
C THR A 209 -6.44 -0.27 8.32
N VAL A 210 -6.36 -1.52 7.88
CA VAL A 210 -7.03 -2.03 6.67
C VAL A 210 -7.99 -3.15 7.04
N ASP A 211 -9.28 -2.96 6.72
CA ASP A 211 -10.25 -4.04 6.71
C ASP A 211 -10.60 -4.42 5.27
N VAL A 212 -10.45 -5.70 4.92
CA VAL A 212 -10.92 -6.22 3.63
C VAL A 212 -12.42 -6.42 3.71
N LEU A 213 -13.17 -5.70 2.87
CA LEU A 213 -14.64 -5.74 2.85
C LEU A 213 -15.15 -6.85 1.92
N CYS A 214 -14.50 -7.02 0.78
CA CYS A 214 -14.87 -8.02 -0.22
C CYS A 214 -13.71 -8.28 -1.19
N LYS A 215 -13.82 -9.42 -1.87
CA LYS A 215 -12.94 -9.83 -2.95
C LYS A 215 -13.78 -10.48 -4.04
N THR A 216 -13.63 -9.99 -5.27
CA THR A 216 -14.32 -10.50 -6.46
C THR A 216 -13.25 -10.93 -7.46
N GLU A 217 -13.23 -12.22 -7.79
CA GLU A 217 -12.39 -12.75 -8.86
C GLU A 217 -13.08 -12.54 -10.21
N GLN A 218 -12.33 -12.08 -11.19
CA GLN A 218 -12.75 -11.90 -12.58
C GLN A 218 -11.91 -12.83 -13.48
N VAL A 219 -12.33 -13.00 -14.73
CA VAL A 219 -11.62 -13.87 -15.69
C VAL A 219 -10.17 -13.44 -15.88
N ASP A 220 -9.95 -12.13 -15.84
CA ASP A 220 -8.71 -11.44 -16.16
C ASP A 220 -8.19 -10.63 -14.96
N GLY A 221 -8.66 -10.87 -13.73
CA GLY A 221 -8.26 -10.02 -12.62
C GLY A 221 -8.93 -10.27 -11.29
N THR A 222 -8.71 -9.36 -10.36
CA THR A 222 -9.28 -9.36 -9.02
C THR A 222 -9.62 -7.94 -8.60
N ILE A 223 -10.80 -7.75 -8.02
CA ILE A 223 -11.21 -6.51 -7.34
C ILE A 223 -11.27 -6.78 -5.84
N VAL A 224 -10.60 -5.94 -5.05
CA VAL A 224 -10.63 -6.00 -3.58
C VAL A 224 -11.14 -4.68 -3.03
N GLY A 225 -12.26 -4.73 -2.31
CA GLY A 225 -12.79 -3.60 -1.57
C GLY A 225 -12.16 -3.49 -0.19
N LEU A 226 -11.67 -2.31 0.18
CA LEU A 226 -10.97 -2.03 1.43
C LEU A 226 -11.64 -0.90 2.20
N SER A 227 -11.62 -0.99 3.52
CA SER A 227 -11.84 0.14 4.43
C SER A 227 -10.50 0.54 5.01
N LEU A 228 -10.15 1.83 4.91
CA LEU A 228 -8.89 2.39 5.36
C LEU A 228 -9.16 3.41 6.47
N SER A 229 -8.43 3.28 7.57
CA SER A 229 -8.51 4.23 8.69
C SER A 229 -7.14 4.48 9.30
N GLU A 230 -6.91 5.71 9.73
CA GLU A 230 -5.71 6.10 10.46
C GLU A 230 -6.01 7.30 11.37
N ASN A 231 -5.29 7.41 12.49
CA ASN A 231 -5.50 8.49 13.44
C ASN A 231 -5.29 9.88 12.79
N GLY A 232 -6.19 10.81 13.08
CA GLY A 232 -6.18 12.16 12.49
C GLY A 232 -6.66 12.24 11.04
N LYS A 233 -6.95 11.11 10.39
CA LYS A 233 -7.49 11.03 9.03
C LYS A 233 -8.97 10.66 9.02
N LYS A 234 -9.70 11.15 8.03
CA LYS A 234 -11.06 10.68 7.72
C LYS A 234 -10.95 9.25 7.19
N SER A 235 -11.69 8.31 7.77
CA SER A 235 -11.78 6.95 7.23
C SER A 235 -12.42 6.98 5.86
N ILE A 236 -11.83 6.24 4.92
CA ILE A 236 -12.27 6.16 3.53
C ILE A 236 -12.40 4.70 3.11
N GLN A 237 -13.06 4.48 1.99
CA GLN A 237 -13.00 3.21 1.29
C GLN A 237 -11.98 3.29 0.15
N ALA A 238 -11.47 2.14 -0.27
CA ALA A 238 -10.63 2.01 -1.44
C ALA A 238 -10.96 0.76 -2.25
N ILE A 239 -10.65 0.80 -3.54
CA ILE A 239 -10.68 -0.35 -4.45
C ILE A 239 -9.25 -0.61 -4.88
N TRP A 240 -8.76 -1.82 -4.63
CA TRP A 240 -7.54 -2.33 -5.24
C TRP A 240 -7.93 -3.25 -6.38
N LEU A 241 -7.53 -2.88 -7.60
CA LEU A 241 -7.76 -3.64 -8.81
C LEU A 241 -6.45 -4.28 -9.26
N THR A 242 -6.52 -5.52 -9.70
CA THR A 242 -5.49 -6.16 -10.53
C THR A 242 -6.18 -6.70 -11.77
N SER A 243 -5.63 -6.43 -12.94
CA SER A 243 -6.10 -6.95 -14.21
C SER A 243 -4.94 -7.51 -15.04
N GLY A 244 -5.24 -8.38 -16.00
CA GLY A 244 -4.24 -9.10 -16.75
C GLY A 244 -4.79 -9.85 -17.95
N GLY A 245 -4.08 -9.78 -19.06
CA GLY A 245 -4.42 -10.47 -20.31
C GLY A 245 -3.19 -10.91 -21.07
N SER A 246 -3.35 -11.28 -22.34
CA SER A 246 -2.24 -11.72 -23.20
C SER A 246 -1.15 -10.66 -23.39
N GLY A 247 -1.49 -9.38 -23.19
CA GLY A 247 -0.56 -8.27 -23.31
C GLY A 247 0.22 -7.93 -22.03
N GLY A 248 -0.12 -8.48 -20.86
CA GLY A 248 0.52 -8.12 -19.59
C GLY A 248 -0.46 -8.06 -18.41
N GLN A 249 0.00 -7.50 -17.30
CA GLN A 249 -0.80 -7.29 -16.09
C GLN A 249 -0.58 -5.88 -15.53
N ALA A 250 -1.59 -5.33 -14.88
CA ALA A 250 -1.55 -4.03 -14.23
C ALA A 250 -2.33 -4.06 -12.91
N SER A 251 -2.00 -3.17 -11.99
CA SER A 251 -2.75 -2.95 -10.76
C SER A 251 -2.94 -1.47 -10.50
N SER A 252 -4.02 -1.09 -9.83
CA SER A 252 -4.23 0.27 -9.35
C SER A 252 -4.92 0.26 -7.99
N ILE A 253 -4.78 1.36 -7.24
CA ILE A 253 -5.56 1.60 -6.03
C ILE A 253 -6.32 2.92 -6.16
N LYS A 254 -7.64 2.84 -5.98
CA LYS A 254 -8.57 3.95 -6.10
C LYS A 254 -9.15 4.27 -4.73
N LEU A 255 -8.94 5.50 -4.27
CA LEU A 255 -9.41 6.01 -2.98
C LEU A 255 -10.74 6.74 -3.18
N LEU A 256 -11.76 6.39 -2.39
CA LEU A 256 -13.09 7.00 -2.43
C LEU A 256 -13.17 8.08 -1.34
N VAL A 257 -12.80 9.33 -1.68
CA VAL A 257 -12.52 10.38 -0.68
C VAL A 257 -13.73 11.24 -0.31
N ASN A 258 -14.70 11.35 -1.21
CA ASN A 258 -15.91 12.15 -1.03
C ASN A 258 -17.22 11.33 -1.04
N GLN A 259 -17.14 10.04 -1.33
CA GLN A 259 -18.31 9.18 -1.38
C GLN A 259 -18.70 8.72 0.04
N SER A 260 -19.98 8.88 0.40
CA SER A 260 -20.53 8.25 1.60
C SER A 260 -20.63 6.75 1.36
N LYS A 261 -20.16 5.91 2.32
CA LYS A 261 -20.17 4.43 2.30
C LYS A 261 -20.96 3.86 1.11
N ASN A 262 -20.30 3.78 -0.04
CA ASN A 262 -20.83 3.02 -1.15
C ASN A 262 -20.51 1.57 -0.85
N ASP A 263 -21.37 0.66 -1.29
CA ASP A 263 -21.03 -0.75 -1.24
C ASP A 263 -19.95 -0.96 -2.30
N VAL A 264 -18.68 -0.80 -1.92
CA VAL A 264 -17.50 -1.03 -2.76
C VAL A 264 -17.56 -2.41 -3.45
N CYS A 265 -18.34 -3.31 -2.87
CA CYS A 265 -18.60 -4.67 -3.29
C CYS A 265 -19.74 -4.80 -4.31
N LYS A 266 -20.46 -3.73 -4.64
CA LYS A 266 -21.49 -3.70 -5.70
C LYS A 266 -20.95 -3.18 -7.02
N ASP A 267 -19.98 -2.27 -6.98
CA ASP A 267 -19.31 -1.72 -8.18
C ASP A 267 -18.22 -2.65 -8.74
N SER A 268 -18.15 -3.90 -8.25
CA SER A 268 -17.26 -4.96 -8.75
C SER A 268 -17.91 -5.91 -9.77
N HIS A 269 -19.06 -5.51 -10.34
CA HIS A 269 -19.83 -6.26 -11.33
C HIS A 269 -20.09 -5.45 -12.60
#